data_AF-A0A2V6DHY4-F1
#
_entry.id   AF-A0A2V6DHY4-F1
#
_cell.length_a   1.000
_cell.length_b   1.000
_cell.length_c   1.000
_cell.angle_alpha   90.00
_cell.angle_beta   90.00
_cell.angle_gamma   90.00
#
_symmetry.space_group_name_H-M   'P 1'
#
loop_
_entity.id
_entity.type
_entity.pdbx_description
1 polymer ?
#
loop_
_entity_poly.entity_id
_entity_poly.type
_entity_poly.pdbx_seq_one_letter_code
_entity_poly.pdbx_strand_id
1 'polypeptide(L)'
;MDVVDLGGKPEDGDASKDGRIIGAIASDEGTSFFKMRGNAALVGAEKEKFLKWIAAMRAGTGSESPAMPQVAAPTSNKPEIKWDVPPDWSPGPASAMRYASFAAPNDNVDISVVTFPGDGGDDLGNINRWRQQLGLPPADANASNIVPLKTNETTFSTIDIAGANTRTVAAWTRKGGRAWFFKLTGPSNGVEKEKANFVKFVQSVRF
;
A
#
# COMPACT_ATOMS: atom_id res chain seq x y z
N MET A 1 28.60 12.10 -8.78
CA MET A 1 27.50 11.57 -7.95
C MET A 1 27.99 11.63 -6.52
N ASP A 2 27.34 12.45 -5.72
CA ASP A 2 27.71 12.62 -4.32
C ASP A 2 26.89 11.64 -3.49
N VAL A 3 27.55 10.81 -2.69
CA VAL A 3 26.91 9.78 -1.88
C VAL A 3 27.09 10.12 -0.41
N VAL A 4 25.98 10.22 0.31
CA VAL A 4 25.94 10.47 1.75
C VAL A 4 25.41 9.21 2.42
N ASP A 5 26.21 8.60 3.29
CA ASP A 5 25.87 7.38 4.02
C ASP A 5 25.82 7.68 5.51
N LEU A 6 24.63 7.73 6.07
CA LEU A 6 24.37 8.07 7.47
C LEU A 6 23.87 6.83 8.19
N GLY A 7 24.71 6.30 9.08
CA GLY A 7 24.33 5.27 10.04
C GLY A 7 23.96 5.90 11.38
N GLY A 8 23.01 5.31 12.09
CA GLY A 8 22.63 5.75 13.44
C GLY A 8 21.16 5.49 13.74
N LYS A 9 20.81 5.47 15.02
CA LYS A 9 19.43 5.43 15.48
C LYS A 9 18.96 6.87 15.69
N PRO A 10 17.97 7.38 14.93
CA PRO A 10 17.37 8.68 15.24
C PRO A 10 16.80 8.65 16.67
N GLU A 11 16.81 9.79 17.36
CA GLU A 11 16.39 9.89 18.78
C GLU A 11 14.97 9.31 19.02
N ASP A 12 14.09 9.40 18.00
CA ASP A 12 12.74 8.82 17.97
C ASP A 12 12.54 7.76 16.86
N GLY A 13 13.62 7.19 16.33
CA GLY A 13 13.59 6.27 15.17
C GLY A 13 13.54 4.80 15.55
N ASP A 14 12.81 4.01 14.75
CA ASP A 14 12.78 2.56 14.85
C ASP A 14 14.04 2.00 14.16
N ALA A 15 15.00 1.47 14.92
CA ALA A 15 16.27 0.97 14.37
C ALA A 15 16.09 -0.12 13.29
N SER A 16 14.97 -0.84 13.29
CA SER A 16 14.65 -1.83 12.26
C SER A 16 14.19 -1.20 10.93
N LYS A 17 13.80 0.07 10.93
CA LYS A 17 13.29 0.83 9.78
C LYS A 17 14.12 2.06 9.43
N ASP A 18 14.91 2.54 10.39
CA ASP A 18 15.56 3.85 10.36
C ASP A 18 17.06 3.78 10.68
N GLY A 19 17.60 2.58 10.88
CA GLY A 19 18.97 2.38 11.34
C GLY A 19 20.06 2.84 10.39
N ARG A 20 19.74 3.10 9.11
CA ARG A 20 20.67 3.66 8.13
C ARG A 20 19.95 4.33 6.95
N ILE A 21 20.55 5.40 6.44
CA ILE A 21 20.12 6.13 5.25
C ILE A 21 21.31 6.26 4.30
N ILE A 22 21.11 5.89 3.04
CA ILE A 22 22.05 6.17 1.95
C ILE A 22 21.35 7.14 1.00
N GLY A 23 21.83 8.37 0.98
CA GLY A 23 21.45 9.41 0.03
C GLY A 23 22.45 9.47 -1.12
N ALA A 24 21.95 9.75 -2.31
CA ALA A 24 22.76 9.95 -3.49
C ALA A 24 22.22 11.11 -4.32
N ILE A 25 23.10 12.02 -4.71
CA ILE A 25 22.79 13.19 -5.51
C ILE A 25 23.49 13.06 -6.86
N ALA A 26 22.72 13.20 -7.92
CA ALA A 26 23.22 13.24 -9.29
C ALA A 26 22.82 14.59 -9.91
N SER A 27 23.80 15.35 -10.39
CA SER A 27 23.63 16.76 -10.76
C SER A 27 23.76 17.06 -12.26
N ASP A 28 23.83 16.04 -13.12
CA ASP A 28 24.04 16.28 -14.56
C ASP A 28 22.67 16.51 -15.25
N GLU A 29 22.50 17.71 -15.82
CA GLU A 29 21.27 18.27 -16.46
C GLU A 29 20.04 18.45 -15.56
N GLY A 30 20.20 18.30 -14.25
CA GLY A 30 19.18 18.53 -13.22
C GLY A 30 19.54 17.78 -11.93
N THR A 31 19.15 18.30 -10.76
CA THR A 31 19.49 17.64 -9.48
C THR A 31 18.47 16.55 -9.14
N SER A 32 18.89 15.28 -9.29
CA SER A 32 18.12 14.11 -8.85
C SER A 32 18.61 13.62 -7.49
N PHE A 33 17.67 13.41 -6.56
CA PHE A 33 17.93 12.89 -5.23
C PHE A 33 17.40 11.47 -5.09
N PHE A 34 18.28 10.53 -4.76
CA PHE A 34 17.94 9.13 -4.49
C PHE A 34 18.17 8.85 -3.01
N LYS A 35 17.24 8.15 -2.36
CA LYS A 35 17.33 7.84 -0.93
C LYS A 35 16.90 6.41 -0.65
N MET A 36 17.75 5.66 0.03
CA MET A 36 17.47 4.34 0.58
C MET A 36 17.54 4.41 2.10
N ARG A 37 16.45 4.06 2.79
CA ARG A 37 16.32 4.10 4.26
C ARG A 37 15.73 2.78 4.74
N GLY A 38 16.24 2.24 5.85
CA GLY A 38 15.82 0.93 6.34
C GLY A 38 16.67 0.43 7.50
N ASN A 39 16.50 -0.86 7.82
CA ASN A 39 17.39 -1.59 8.73
C ASN A 39 18.87 -1.39 8.33
N ALA A 40 19.74 -1.15 9.30
CA ALA A 40 21.14 -0.82 9.04
C ALA A 40 21.93 -1.90 8.29
N ALA A 41 21.68 -3.17 8.59
CA ALA A 41 22.36 -4.29 7.95
C ALA A 41 21.88 -4.48 6.50
N LEU A 42 20.57 -4.39 6.27
CA LEU A 42 19.98 -4.52 4.94
C LEU A 42 20.38 -3.36 4.02
N VAL A 43 20.28 -2.12 4.51
CA VAL A 43 20.69 -0.93 3.75
C VAL A 43 22.18 -0.96 3.45
N GLY A 44 23.00 -1.44 4.40
CA GLY A 44 24.43 -1.65 4.19
C GLY A 44 24.72 -2.66 3.08
N ALA A 45 24.04 -3.82 3.10
CA ALA A 45 24.22 -4.89 2.12
C ALA A 45 23.75 -4.48 0.71
N GLU A 46 22.71 -3.66 0.61
CA GLU A 46 22.13 -3.25 -0.68
C GLU A 46 22.78 -1.99 -1.28
N LYS A 47 23.71 -1.34 -0.55
CA LYS A 47 24.38 -0.10 -0.98
C LYS A 47 24.95 -0.18 -2.40
N GLU A 48 25.74 -1.20 -2.69
CA GLU A 48 26.42 -1.30 -4.00
C GLU A 48 25.43 -1.54 -5.15
N LYS A 49 24.39 -2.34 -4.92
CA LYS A 49 23.33 -2.59 -5.90
C LYS A 49 22.51 -1.33 -6.16
N PHE A 50 22.19 -0.58 -5.11
CA PHE A 50 21.50 0.70 -5.18
C PHE A 50 22.29 1.72 -6.02
N LEU A 51 23.61 1.83 -5.80
CA LEU A 51 24.46 2.72 -6.58
C LEU A 51 24.58 2.28 -8.05
N LYS A 52 24.69 0.97 -8.31
CA LYS A 52 24.71 0.42 -9.67
C LYS A 52 23.40 0.67 -10.43
N TRP A 53 22.26 0.58 -9.74
CA TRP A 53 20.95 0.90 -10.31
C TRP A 53 20.83 2.40 -10.66
N ILE A 54 21.29 3.29 -9.79
CA ILE A 54 21.33 4.73 -10.11
C ILE A 54 22.23 4.98 -11.32
N ALA A 55 23.40 4.35 -11.40
CA ALA A 55 24.28 4.46 -12.56
C ALA A 55 23.61 3.95 -13.85
N ALA A 56 22.91 2.82 -13.80
CA ALA A 56 22.20 2.24 -14.94
C ALA A 56 21.04 3.11 -15.43
N MET A 57 20.22 3.66 -14.52
CA MET A 57 19.17 4.61 -14.89
C MET A 57 19.72 5.86 -15.57
N ARG A 58 20.90 6.32 -15.13
CA ARG A 58 21.54 7.51 -15.69
C ARG A 58 22.23 7.25 -17.03
N ALA A 59 22.58 6.00 -17.32
CA ALA A 59 23.23 5.60 -18.57
C ALA A 59 22.24 5.35 -19.73
N GLY A 60 20.93 5.30 -19.46
CA GLY A 60 19.91 4.89 -20.43
C GLY A 60 19.23 6.04 -21.17
N THR A 61 19.84 6.53 -22.25
CA THR A 61 19.12 7.08 -23.39
C THR A 61 18.82 5.95 -24.38
N GLY A 62 17.55 5.63 -24.63
CA GLY A 62 17.11 4.80 -25.77
C GLY A 62 16.67 3.37 -25.46
N SER A 63 15.52 3.00 -26.03
CA SER A 63 14.91 1.67 -26.04
C SER A 63 15.87 0.54 -26.41
N GLU A 64 15.99 -0.45 -25.53
CA GLU A 64 15.91 -1.90 -25.78
C GLU A 64 16.31 -2.59 -24.47
N SER A 65 15.35 -3.27 -23.81
CA SER A 65 15.65 -4.05 -22.60
C SER A 65 16.49 -5.28 -22.97
N PRO A 66 17.72 -5.44 -22.45
CA PRO A 66 18.36 -6.75 -22.43
C PRO A 66 17.58 -7.62 -21.45
N ALA A 67 17.20 -8.83 -21.86
CA ALA A 67 16.60 -9.82 -20.99
C ALA A 67 17.53 -10.04 -19.77
N MET A 68 17.07 -9.61 -18.59
CA MET A 68 17.78 -9.80 -17.34
C MET A 68 17.85 -11.30 -17.03
N PRO A 69 19.01 -11.84 -16.61
CA PRO A 69 19.04 -13.07 -15.83
C PRO A 69 18.13 -12.86 -14.62
N GLN A 70 17.13 -13.71 -14.46
CA GLN A 70 16.21 -13.70 -13.33
C GLN A 70 16.98 -14.01 -12.04
N VAL A 71 17.61 -12.99 -11.45
CA VAL A 71 18.06 -13.03 -10.07
C VAL A 71 16.79 -13.01 -9.25
N ALA A 72 16.46 -14.14 -8.62
CA ALA A 72 15.31 -14.28 -7.74
C ALA A 72 15.27 -13.07 -6.79
N ALA A 73 14.16 -12.32 -6.85
CA ALA A 73 13.91 -11.21 -5.95
C ALA A 73 14.11 -11.70 -4.50
N PRO A 74 14.75 -10.92 -3.61
CA PRO A 74 14.78 -11.26 -2.20
C PRO A 74 13.34 -11.47 -1.76
N THR A 75 13.03 -12.66 -1.27
CA THR A 75 11.70 -13.03 -0.80
C THR A 75 11.26 -12.01 0.23
N SER A 76 10.33 -11.12 -0.14
CA SER A 76 9.66 -10.31 0.85
C SER A 76 8.94 -11.29 1.78
N ASN A 77 9.27 -11.32 3.07
CA ASN A 77 8.45 -11.98 4.11
C ASN A 77 7.07 -11.32 4.27
N LYS A 78 6.59 -10.58 3.26
CA LYS A 78 5.21 -10.13 3.17
C LYS A 78 4.34 -11.37 2.97
N PRO A 79 3.23 -11.51 3.71
CA PRO A 79 2.28 -12.59 3.46
C PRO A 79 1.88 -12.57 1.99
N GLU A 80 2.05 -13.69 1.29
CA GLU A 80 1.68 -13.77 -0.11
C GLU A 80 0.16 -13.76 -0.22
N ILE A 81 -0.38 -12.84 -1.02
CA ILE A 81 -1.80 -12.70 -1.31
C ILE A 81 -1.91 -12.29 -2.78
N LYS A 82 -2.87 -12.88 -3.48
CA LYS A 82 -3.10 -12.69 -4.91
C LYS A 82 -4.47 -12.10 -5.16
N TRP A 83 -4.60 -11.31 -6.22
CA TRP A 83 -5.85 -10.70 -6.67
C TRP A 83 -5.71 -10.29 -8.13
N ASP A 84 -6.84 -9.99 -8.75
CA ASP A 84 -6.93 -9.48 -10.11
C ASP A 84 -7.26 -7.98 -10.04
N VAL A 85 -6.33 -7.15 -10.50
CA VAL A 85 -6.51 -5.69 -10.51
C VAL A 85 -7.37 -5.32 -11.73
N PRO A 86 -8.43 -4.51 -11.57
CA PRO A 86 -9.19 -3.97 -12.70
C PRO A 86 -8.27 -3.28 -13.71
N PRO A 87 -8.49 -3.46 -15.03
CA PRO A 87 -7.55 -3.02 -16.07
C PRO A 87 -7.34 -1.51 -16.09
N ASP A 88 -8.32 -0.74 -15.63
CA ASP A 88 -8.28 0.71 -15.62
C ASP A 88 -7.61 1.28 -14.36
N TRP A 89 -7.22 0.44 -13.40
CA TRP A 89 -6.54 0.89 -12.20
C TRP A 89 -5.02 0.94 -12.38
N SER A 90 -4.43 1.99 -11.83
CA SER A 90 -2.98 2.21 -11.82
C SER A 90 -2.42 2.07 -10.41
N PRO A 91 -1.09 1.87 -10.23
CA PRO A 91 -0.47 1.92 -8.92
C PRO A 91 -0.72 3.27 -8.22
N GLY A 92 -1.18 3.21 -6.97
CA GLY A 92 -1.42 4.38 -6.12
C GLY A 92 -0.20 4.76 -5.27
N PRO A 93 -0.31 5.79 -4.42
CA PRO A 93 0.80 6.24 -3.57
C PRO A 93 1.24 5.15 -2.59
N ALA A 94 2.52 4.76 -2.69
CA ALA A 94 3.11 3.79 -1.77
C ALA A 94 3.33 4.42 -0.38
N SER A 95 3.08 3.65 0.67
CA SER A 95 3.45 4.02 2.05
C SER A 95 3.83 2.80 2.86
N ALA A 96 4.66 2.98 3.89
CA ALA A 96 5.11 1.89 4.76
C ALA A 96 3.97 1.16 5.49
N MET A 97 2.82 1.83 5.65
CA MET A 97 1.63 1.26 6.31
C MET A 97 0.72 0.49 5.35
N ARG A 98 0.87 0.65 4.03
CA ARG A 98 0.02 -0.01 3.04
C ARG A 98 0.73 -1.22 2.46
N TYR A 99 -0.01 -2.33 2.41
CA TYR A 99 0.43 -3.52 1.70
C TYR A 99 0.41 -3.27 0.18
N ALA A 100 -0.66 -2.68 -0.32
CA ALA A 100 -0.82 -2.27 -1.72
C ALA A 100 -1.65 -0.98 -1.83
N SER A 101 -1.54 -0.28 -2.96
CA SER A 101 -2.28 0.94 -3.26
C SER A 101 -2.58 1.04 -4.74
N PHE A 102 -3.78 1.48 -5.07
CA PHE A 102 -4.26 1.67 -6.43
C PHE A 102 -5.01 3.00 -6.56
N ALA A 103 -5.08 3.51 -7.78
CA ALA A 103 -5.89 4.66 -8.15
C ALA A 103 -6.73 4.31 -9.38
N ALA A 104 -8.00 4.69 -9.37
CA ALA A 104 -8.87 4.57 -10.54
C ALA A 104 -8.79 5.86 -11.41
N PRO A 105 -9.13 5.80 -12.71
CA PRO A 105 -9.02 6.95 -13.60
C PRO A 105 -9.97 8.08 -13.19
N ASN A 106 -9.49 9.32 -13.23
CA ASN A 106 -10.29 10.56 -13.26
C ASN A 106 -11.31 10.80 -12.12
N ASP A 107 -11.35 9.95 -11.09
CA ASP A 107 -12.39 9.99 -10.05
C ASP A 107 -11.84 10.31 -8.64
N ASN A 108 -10.53 10.62 -8.53
CA ASN A 108 -9.85 10.98 -7.28
C ASN A 108 -10.15 10.02 -6.12
N VAL A 109 -10.26 8.73 -6.43
CA VAL A 109 -10.47 7.67 -5.44
C VAL A 109 -9.15 7.02 -5.05
N ASP A 110 -9.00 6.80 -3.75
CA ASP A 110 -7.90 6.09 -3.14
C ASP A 110 -8.32 4.65 -2.84
N ILE A 111 -7.60 3.68 -3.38
CA ILE A 111 -7.80 2.26 -3.07
C ILE A 111 -6.57 1.77 -2.30
N SER A 112 -6.79 1.18 -1.13
CA SER A 112 -5.71 0.71 -0.27
C SER A 112 -5.97 -0.67 0.29
N VAL A 113 -4.88 -1.43 0.43
CA VAL A 113 -4.84 -2.71 1.14
C VAL A 113 -3.89 -2.54 2.31
N VAL A 114 -4.36 -2.83 3.51
CA VAL A 114 -3.59 -2.76 4.76
C VAL A 114 -3.73 -4.09 5.49
N THR A 115 -2.65 -4.55 6.12
CA THR A 115 -2.69 -5.76 6.95
C THR A 115 -1.94 -5.58 8.26
N PHE A 116 -2.51 -6.17 9.31
CA PHE A 116 -1.91 -6.20 10.65
C PHE A 116 -1.80 -7.64 11.14
N PRO A 117 -0.76 -7.99 11.91
CA PRO A 117 -0.77 -9.23 12.70
C PRO A 117 -1.96 -9.26 13.68
N GLY A 118 -2.50 -10.44 13.93
CA GLY A 118 -3.64 -10.64 14.82
C GLY A 118 -4.97 -10.15 14.24
N ASP A 119 -5.90 -9.78 15.11
CA ASP A 119 -7.30 -9.51 14.75
C ASP A 119 -7.56 -8.11 14.19
N GLY A 120 -6.60 -7.19 14.28
CA GLY A 120 -6.75 -5.83 13.75
C GLY A 120 -7.81 -4.98 14.46
N GLY A 121 -8.18 -5.34 15.70
CA GLY A 121 -9.24 -4.68 16.48
C GLY A 121 -10.64 -5.24 16.18
N ASP A 122 -11.64 -4.76 16.91
CA ASP A 122 -13.04 -5.15 16.72
C ASP A 122 -13.69 -4.43 15.52
N ASP A 123 -14.76 -5.01 14.98
CA ASP A 123 -15.41 -4.50 13.78
C ASP A 123 -16.07 -3.13 14.00
N LEU A 124 -16.78 -2.93 15.12
CA LEU A 124 -17.45 -1.66 15.44
C LEU A 124 -16.44 -0.52 15.65
N GLY A 125 -15.34 -0.78 16.36
CA GLY A 125 -14.25 0.16 16.57
C GLY A 125 -13.59 0.59 15.25
N ASN A 126 -13.38 -0.35 14.32
CA ASN A 126 -12.87 -0.05 12.99
C ASN A 126 -13.86 0.78 12.16
N ILE A 127 -15.15 0.41 12.17
CA ILE A 127 -16.22 1.18 11.51
C ILE A 127 -16.27 2.62 12.04
N ASN A 128 -16.24 2.80 13.36
CA ASN A 128 -16.26 4.11 13.99
C ASN A 128 -15.02 4.95 13.64
N ARG A 129 -13.85 4.32 13.51
CA ARG A 129 -12.65 4.99 13.02
C ARG A 129 -12.82 5.48 11.58
N TRP A 130 -13.41 4.69 10.70
CA TRP A 130 -13.69 5.12 9.31
C TRP A 130 -14.77 6.19 9.24
N ARG A 131 -15.82 6.13 10.07
CA ARG A 131 -16.83 7.18 10.20
C ARG A 131 -16.21 8.50 10.64
N GLN A 132 -15.33 8.48 11.62
CA GLN A 132 -14.60 9.66 12.08
C GLN A 132 -13.73 10.27 10.98
N GLN A 133 -13.09 9.46 10.12
CA GLN A 133 -12.34 9.95 8.96
C GLN A 133 -13.23 10.72 7.96
N LEU A 134 -14.53 10.46 7.94
CA LEU A 134 -15.52 11.18 7.13
C LEU A 134 -16.24 12.30 7.91
N GLY A 135 -15.84 12.58 9.15
CA GLY A 135 -16.48 13.57 10.03
C GLY A 135 -17.86 13.16 10.54
N LEU A 136 -18.18 11.87 10.54
CA LEU A 136 -19.47 11.34 10.98
C LEU A 136 -19.42 10.94 12.47
N PRO A 137 -20.56 11.04 13.20
CA PRO A 137 -20.65 10.52 14.55
C PRO A 137 -20.50 8.99 14.56
N PRO A 138 -20.09 8.37 15.67
CA PRO A 138 -20.06 6.92 15.82
C PRO A 138 -21.39 6.26 15.44
N ALA A 139 -21.33 5.02 14.93
CA ALA A 139 -22.51 4.21 14.69
C ALA A 139 -23.03 3.62 15.99
N ASP A 140 -24.35 3.44 16.08
CA ASP A 140 -24.96 2.65 17.13
C ASP A 140 -24.49 1.20 17.02
N ALA A 141 -24.25 0.54 18.16
CA ALA A 141 -23.78 -0.84 18.18
C ALA A 141 -24.69 -1.82 17.41
N ASN A 142 -26.00 -1.52 17.37
CA ASN A 142 -27.02 -2.32 16.68
C ASN A 142 -27.21 -1.95 15.19
N ALA A 143 -26.59 -0.87 14.70
CA ALA A 143 -26.81 -0.31 13.37
C ALA A 143 -25.66 -0.58 12.39
N SER A 144 -24.77 -1.52 12.72
CA SER A 144 -23.65 -1.88 11.85
C SER A 144 -24.16 -2.61 10.61
N ASN A 145 -24.35 -1.90 9.49
CA ASN A 145 -24.77 -2.46 8.19
C ASN A 145 -23.63 -3.26 7.52
N ILE A 146 -23.10 -4.24 8.23
CA ILE A 146 -22.06 -5.14 7.74
C ILE A 146 -22.72 -6.18 6.84
N VAL A 147 -22.27 -6.24 5.59
CA VAL A 147 -22.77 -7.20 4.60
C VAL A 147 -21.66 -8.20 4.26
N PRO A 148 -21.91 -9.52 4.28
CA PRO A 148 -20.92 -10.50 3.88
C PRO A 148 -20.69 -10.50 2.36
N LEU A 149 -19.42 -10.54 1.96
CA LEU A 149 -18.97 -10.73 0.58
C LEU A 149 -18.16 -12.02 0.50
N LYS A 150 -18.73 -13.04 -0.15
CA LYS A 150 -18.10 -14.35 -0.33
C LYS A 150 -17.07 -14.30 -1.47
N THR A 151 -15.90 -14.89 -1.23
CA THR A 151 -14.91 -15.25 -2.25
C THR A 151 -14.79 -16.77 -2.32
N ASN A 152 -13.91 -17.28 -3.18
CA ASN A 152 -13.67 -18.72 -3.28
C ASN A 152 -13.04 -19.32 -2.00
N GLU A 153 -12.31 -18.52 -1.21
CA GLU A 153 -11.48 -19.02 -0.10
C GLU A 153 -11.86 -18.48 1.28
N THR A 154 -12.60 -17.38 1.34
CA THR A 154 -13.03 -16.76 2.60
C THR A 154 -14.27 -15.89 2.39
N THR A 155 -14.79 -15.36 3.50
CA THR A 155 -15.81 -14.31 3.49
C THR A 155 -15.21 -13.03 4.05
N PHE A 156 -15.46 -11.92 3.35
CA PHE A 156 -15.18 -10.58 3.83
C PHE A 156 -16.43 -9.99 4.47
N SER A 157 -16.25 -9.29 5.58
CA SER A 157 -17.22 -8.30 6.06
C SER A 157 -17.07 -7.05 5.19
N THR A 158 -18.18 -6.44 4.78
CA THR A 158 -18.16 -5.21 3.98
C THR A 158 -19.07 -4.16 4.58
N ILE A 159 -18.73 -2.90 4.39
CA ILE A 159 -19.57 -1.77 4.77
C ILE A 159 -19.43 -0.66 3.73
N ASP A 160 -20.51 0.11 3.59
CA ASP A 160 -20.57 1.28 2.75
C ASP A 160 -21.00 2.48 3.59
N ILE A 161 -20.10 3.46 3.73
CA ILE A 161 -20.28 4.62 4.60
C ILE A 161 -20.30 5.87 3.72
N ALA A 162 -21.47 6.48 3.61
CA ALA A 162 -21.64 7.77 2.95
C ALA A 162 -21.47 8.92 3.96
N GLY A 163 -20.52 9.82 3.68
CA GLY A 163 -20.43 11.14 4.29
C GLY A 163 -21.07 12.21 3.41
N ALA A 164 -20.88 13.48 3.76
CA ALA A 164 -21.49 14.60 3.03
C ALA A 164 -21.02 14.69 1.56
N ASN A 165 -19.71 14.61 1.33
CA ASN A 165 -19.11 14.70 -0.02
C ASN A 165 -18.16 13.54 -0.33
N THR A 166 -17.83 12.75 0.67
CA THR A 166 -16.89 11.64 0.58
C THR A 166 -17.57 10.35 1.03
N ARG A 167 -17.15 9.24 0.44
CA ARG A 167 -17.68 7.92 0.72
C ARG A 167 -16.55 6.93 0.94
N THR A 168 -16.79 5.92 1.76
CA THR A 168 -15.86 4.82 1.96
C THR A 168 -16.60 3.50 1.83
N VAL A 169 -16.16 2.67 0.89
CA VAL A 169 -16.50 1.25 0.85
C VAL A 169 -15.31 0.48 1.42
N ALA A 170 -15.54 -0.32 2.45
CA ALA A 170 -14.50 -1.11 3.09
C ALA A 170 -14.88 -2.59 3.07
N ALA A 171 -13.87 -3.45 2.92
CA ALA A 171 -13.98 -4.90 3.06
C ALA A 171 -12.86 -5.41 3.96
N TRP A 172 -13.16 -6.31 4.89
CA TRP A 172 -12.14 -6.90 5.76
C TRP A 172 -12.38 -8.36 6.09
N THR A 173 -11.30 -9.08 6.34
CA THR A 173 -11.34 -10.48 6.79
C THR A 173 -10.15 -10.79 7.68
N ARG A 174 -10.25 -11.85 8.47
CA ARG A 174 -9.17 -12.36 9.33
C ARG A 174 -8.74 -13.72 8.78
N LYS A 175 -7.51 -13.81 8.27
CA LYS A 175 -6.97 -15.01 7.62
C LYS A 175 -5.47 -15.11 7.83
N GLY A 176 -4.99 -16.32 8.12
CA GLY A 176 -3.56 -16.59 8.31
C GLY A 176 -2.94 -15.85 9.51
N GLY A 177 -3.71 -15.67 10.59
CA GLY A 177 -3.26 -14.94 11.79
C GLY A 177 -3.11 -13.43 11.57
N ARG A 178 -3.78 -12.88 10.56
CA ARG A 178 -3.73 -11.46 10.19
C ARG A 178 -5.11 -10.92 9.86
N ALA A 179 -5.30 -9.64 10.14
CA ALA A 179 -6.41 -8.87 9.63
C ALA A 179 -6.01 -8.21 8.31
N TRP A 180 -6.94 -8.24 7.35
CA TRP A 180 -6.79 -7.64 6.04
C TRP A 180 -7.90 -6.64 5.82
N PHE A 181 -7.54 -5.41 5.48
CA PHE A 181 -8.46 -4.31 5.25
C PHE A 181 -8.25 -3.78 3.83
N PHE A 182 -9.33 -3.76 3.07
CA PHE A 182 -9.43 -3.21 1.73
C PHE A 182 -10.34 -2.01 1.81
N LYS A 183 -9.93 -0.88 1.26
CA LYS A 183 -10.73 0.35 1.25
C LYS A 183 -10.74 0.99 -0.12
N LEU A 184 -11.89 1.51 -0.51
CA LEU A 184 -12.12 2.47 -1.57
C LEU A 184 -12.68 3.74 -0.92
N THR A 185 -11.94 4.84 -0.99
CA THR A 185 -12.32 6.10 -0.37
C THR A 185 -12.11 7.26 -1.34
N GLY A 186 -13.07 8.18 -1.42
CA GLY A 186 -12.96 9.36 -2.30
C GLY A 186 -14.26 10.14 -2.39
N PRO A 187 -14.39 11.04 -3.39
CA PRO A 187 -15.65 11.70 -3.71
C PRO A 187 -16.79 10.71 -3.94
N SER A 188 -17.99 11.00 -3.44
CA SER A 188 -19.11 10.05 -3.46
C SER A 188 -19.47 9.54 -4.87
N ASN A 189 -19.38 10.39 -5.90
CA ASN A 189 -19.64 10.02 -7.29
C ASN A 189 -18.57 9.06 -7.83
N GLY A 190 -17.28 9.31 -7.55
CA GLY A 190 -16.18 8.45 -7.97
C GLY A 190 -16.24 7.09 -7.28
N VAL A 191 -16.53 7.07 -5.98
CA VAL A 191 -16.70 5.82 -5.23
C VAL A 191 -17.88 5.02 -5.75
N GLU A 192 -19.00 5.66 -6.10
CA GLU A 192 -20.17 4.94 -6.64
C GLU A 192 -19.86 4.28 -7.99
N LYS A 193 -19.14 4.96 -8.88
CA LYS A 193 -18.70 4.40 -10.18
C LYS A 193 -17.77 3.20 -9.99
N GLU A 194 -16.81 3.30 -9.07
CA GLU A 194 -15.79 2.27 -8.85
C GLU A 194 -16.23 1.14 -7.91
N LYS A 195 -17.38 1.27 -7.26
CA LYS A 195 -17.86 0.28 -6.29
C LYS A 195 -17.94 -1.13 -6.87
N ALA A 196 -18.44 -1.28 -8.09
CA ALA A 196 -18.54 -2.59 -8.75
C ALA A 196 -17.16 -3.20 -9.04
N ASN A 197 -16.20 -2.39 -9.47
CA ASN A 197 -14.82 -2.82 -9.72
C ASN A 197 -14.12 -3.20 -8.41
N PHE A 198 -14.33 -2.43 -7.35
CA PHE A 198 -13.80 -2.73 -6.03
C PHE A 198 -14.36 -4.04 -5.46
N VAL A 199 -15.65 -4.32 -5.63
CA VAL A 199 -16.22 -5.60 -5.21
C VAL A 199 -15.61 -6.76 -5.98
N LYS A 200 -15.46 -6.66 -7.31
CA LYS A 200 -14.79 -7.70 -8.12
C LYS A 200 -13.34 -7.92 -7.70
N PHE A 201 -12.62 -6.83 -7.42
CA PHE A 201 -11.25 -6.87 -6.91
C PHE A 201 -11.18 -7.66 -5.59
N VAL A 202 -12.05 -7.37 -4.61
CA VAL A 202 -12.09 -8.11 -3.34
C VAL A 202 -12.50 -9.58 -3.56
N GLN A 203 -13.43 -9.86 -4.47
CA GLN A 203 -13.85 -11.23 -4.80
C GLN A 203 -12.73 -12.08 -5.41
N SER A 204 -11.78 -11.46 -6.09
CA SER A 204 -10.62 -12.13 -6.70
C SER A 204 -9.53 -12.53 -5.70
N VAL A 205 -9.63 -12.09 -4.43
CA VAL A 205 -8.60 -12.31 -3.42
C VAL A 205 -8.42 -13.79 -3.09
N ARG A 206 -7.15 -14.22 -3.11
CA ARG A 206 -6.65 -15.58 -2.86
C ARG A 206 -5.47 -15.50 -1.88
N PHE A 207 -5.49 -16.29 -0.82
CA PHE A 207 -4.53 -16.31 0.28
C PHE A 207 -3.50 -17.44 0.17
#